data_AF-A0A2D5IRK6-F1
#
_entry.id   AF-A0A2D5IRK6-F1
#
_cell.length_a   1.000
_cell.length_b   1.000
_cell.length_c   1.000
_cell.angle_alpha   90.00
_cell.angle_beta   90.00
_cell.angle_gamma   90.00
#
_symmetry.space_group_name_H-M   'P 1'
#
loop_
_entity.id
_entity.type
_entity.pdbx_description
1 polymer ?
#
loop_
_entity_poly.entity_id
_entity_poly.type
_entity_poly.pdbx_seq_one_letter_code
_entity_poly.pdbx_strand_id
1 'polypeptide(L)'
;KGGSAGGEIGADVAVCNMPAISRWGTVGGVSAYSVGTTSVNLGDVNLEWYANSNRHPRMPMNMFRWADCRLEQIGYSWCKDGFCALQLNECGACQPAGGGCPQLLGPGCSDPYSSSLNGSQGGLAPRWQCDPSTGEFQYPPTGLPSAAPTVGRRIQVLQADLSPQQNPGAKYYVDSMYLHPQDYESNNQLNNSSYKRMVVGSLSGSGYSLTPTGSTFLGKPAIFAWEDNSDTVAIKAVDIPNDGRVFVASDVCDNGDGTYRYNYAVYNLTSKDAINGISIPLPAGVEITDAEFKFPAHHSGDPYSNDAWVISEDGGSLTFAGAEFSQNPDANAVRWAMMYNFSFTADAEPADGAVVLDRFESNSTIGASGLAVPGGPSNPYDLNGDGIVNGSDVGIFFTQWGAGCGSFADFNGDCIVNSADAGMMFAAWG
;
A
#
# COMPACT_ATOMS: atom_id res chain seq x y z
N LYS A 1 -13.09 2.60 -5.72
CA LYS A 1 -12.06 2.53 -6.79
C LYS A 1 -11.68 3.97 -7.12
N GLY A 2 -10.39 4.32 -7.08
CA GLY A 2 -9.84 5.69 -6.98
C GLY A 2 -10.70 6.80 -7.60
N GLY A 3 -10.95 7.85 -6.82
CA GLY A 3 -11.86 8.95 -7.15
C GLY A 3 -11.62 9.47 -8.56
N SER A 4 -12.71 9.65 -9.29
CA SER A 4 -12.70 10.20 -10.64
C SER A 4 -12.01 11.56 -10.63
N ALA A 5 -10.97 11.72 -11.46
CA ALA A 5 -10.28 12.99 -11.72
C ALA A 5 -11.18 13.97 -12.50
N GLY A 6 -12.23 14.46 -11.84
CA GLY A 6 -13.15 15.46 -12.35
C GLY A 6 -13.17 16.67 -11.43
N GLY A 7 -12.65 17.80 -11.93
CA GLY A 7 -12.55 19.13 -11.31
C GLY A 7 -13.13 19.25 -9.91
N GLU A 8 -12.31 18.96 -8.91
CA GLU A 8 -12.69 19.12 -7.51
C GLU A 8 -12.66 20.62 -7.15
N ILE A 9 -13.60 21.06 -6.30
CA ILE A 9 -13.67 22.47 -5.88
C ILE A 9 -12.43 22.77 -5.05
N GLY A 10 -11.75 23.89 -5.35
CA GLY A 10 -10.51 24.27 -4.67
C GLY A 10 -9.27 23.78 -5.39
N ALA A 11 -8.16 23.71 -4.66
CA ALA A 11 -6.89 23.29 -5.23
C ALA A 11 -6.78 21.76 -5.17
N ASP A 12 -6.27 21.13 -6.22
CA ASP A 12 -6.12 19.66 -6.29
C ASP A 12 -4.81 19.37 -7.03
N VAL A 13 -3.85 18.73 -6.36
CA VAL A 13 -2.55 18.42 -6.94
C VAL A 13 -2.37 16.92 -7.16
N ALA A 14 -2.03 16.53 -8.38
CA ALA A 14 -1.76 15.14 -8.71
C ALA A 14 -0.52 14.98 -9.60
N VAL A 15 -0.02 13.75 -9.71
CA VAL A 15 1.15 13.40 -10.55
C VAL A 15 0.67 12.84 -11.89
N CYS A 16 0.58 13.68 -12.91
CA CYS A 16 0.11 13.23 -14.22
C CYS A 16 1.17 12.51 -15.04
N ASN A 17 2.47 12.74 -14.82
CA ASN A 17 3.51 12.00 -15.52
C ASN A 17 4.74 11.74 -14.66
N MET A 18 5.42 10.64 -14.97
CA MET A 18 6.77 10.32 -14.48
C MET A 18 7.67 10.02 -15.69
N PRO A 19 8.21 11.06 -16.35
CA PRO A 19 8.80 10.91 -17.68
C PRO A 19 10.20 10.30 -17.70
N ALA A 20 10.91 10.34 -16.57
CA ALA A 20 12.31 9.92 -16.51
C ALA A 20 12.68 9.35 -15.14
N ILE A 21 13.79 8.61 -15.10
CA ILE A 21 14.42 8.13 -13.88
C ILE A 21 15.94 8.27 -14.01
N SER A 22 16.59 8.76 -12.97
CA SER A 22 18.04 8.90 -12.92
C SER A 22 18.62 7.88 -11.95
N ARG A 23 19.79 7.34 -12.29
CA ARG A 23 20.60 6.50 -11.40
C ARG A 23 21.84 7.28 -10.96
N TRP A 24 22.11 7.31 -9.66
CA TRP A 24 23.19 8.11 -9.07
C TRP A 24 24.46 7.31 -8.76
N GLY A 25 24.35 6.00 -8.72
CA GLY A 25 25.45 5.08 -8.45
C GLY A 25 25.02 3.98 -7.47
N THR A 26 25.98 3.15 -7.09
CA THR A 26 25.76 2.02 -6.20
C THR A 26 26.83 2.00 -5.11
N VAL A 27 26.42 1.73 -3.88
CA VAL A 27 27.31 1.54 -2.73
C VAL A 27 26.83 0.32 -1.96
N GLY A 28 27.71 -0.64 -1.68
CA GLY A 28 27.37 -1.82 -0.86
C GLY A 28 26.22 -2.66 -1.40
N GLY A 29 26.04 -2.75 -2.73
CA GLY A 29 24.92 -3.48 -3.34
C GLY A 29 23.58 -2.72 -3.35
N VAL A 30 23.56 -1.46 -2.92
CA VAL A 30 22.39 -0.56 -2.98
C VAL A 30 22.58 0.45 -4.10
N SER A 31 21.68 0.44 -5.08
CA SER A 31 21.61 1.44 -6.14
C SER A 31 20.69 2.59 -5.75
N ALA A 32 21.08 3.82 -6.07
CA ALA A 32 20.28 5.02 -5.81
C ALA A 32 19.61 5.56 -7.06
N TYR A 33 18.32 5.86 -6.95
CA TYR A 33 17.49 6.39 -8.03
C TYR A 33 16.69 7.64 -7.62
N SER A 34 16.22 8.38 -8.61
CA SER A 34 15.23 9.45 -8.45
C SER A 34 14.35 9.54 -9.69
N VAL A 35 13.07 9.83 -9.49
CA VAL A 35 12.05 9.86 -10.53
C VAL A 35 11.78 11.32 -10.90
N GLY A 36 11.70 11.61 -12.20
CA GLY A 36 11.20 12.90 -12.67
C GLY A 36 9.68 12.89 -12.56
N THR A 37 9.10 14.00 -12.14
CA THR A 37 7.66 14.13 -11.87
C THR A 37 7.10 15.29 -12.67
N THR A 38 5.87 15.15 -13.14
CA THR A 38 5.09 16.26 -13.69
C THR A 38 3.81 16.32 -12.90
N SER A 39 3.60 17.42 -12.17
CA SER A 39 2.34 17.69 -11.48
C SER A 39 1.28 18.21 -12.44
N VAL A 40 0.04 18.15 -12.00
CA VAL A 40 -1.09 18.89 -12.58
C VAL A 40 -1.92 19.46 -11.45
N ASN A 41 -2.46 20.67 -11.64
CA ASN A 41 -3.55 21.17 -10.80
C ASN A 41 -4.88 20.74 -11.42
N LEU A 42 -5.55 19.75 -10.84
CA LEU A 42 -6.84 19.25 -11.31
C LEU A 42 -8.02 20.13 -10.84
N GLY A 43 -7.76 21.06 -9.92
CA GLY A 43 -8.75 21.91 -9.29
C GLY A 43 -9.16 23.12 -10.13
N ASP A 44 -9.97 23.99 -9.54
CA ASP A 44 -10.58 25.16 -10.20
C ASP A 44 -10.02 26.51 -9.73
N VAL A 45 -9.07 26.52 -8.78
CA VAL A 45 -8.35 27.71 -8.33
C VAL A 45 -6.84 27.60 -8.57
N ASN A 46 -6.13 28.73 -8.53
CA ASN A 46 -4.67 28.71 -8.53
C ASN A 46 -4.14 28.03 -7.27
N LEU A 47 -3.30 27.02 -7.47
CA LEU A 47 -2.63 26.27 -6.41
C LEU A 47 -1.30 26.95 -6.05
N GLU A 48 -0.99 27.05 -4.77
CA GLU A 48 0.19 27.74 -4.27
C GLU A 48 1.50 26.98 -4.53
N TRP A 49 2.58 27.71 -4.77
CA TRP A 49 3.91 27.16 -5.07
C TRP A 49 5.04 28.06 -4.54
N TYR A 50 4.84 28.64 -3.37
CA TYR A 50 5.73 29.61 -2.73
C TYR A 50 7.01 28.94 -2.21
N ALA A 51 8.15 29.29 -2.81
CA ALA A 51 9.44 28.63 -2.57
C ALA A 51 9.92 28.62 -1.13
N ASN A 52 9.68 29.71 -0.39
CA ASN A 52 10.31 29.99 0.91
C ASN A 52 9.32 29.87 2.09
N SER A 53 8.33 28.99 1.97
CA SER A 53 7.35 28.65 3.01
C SER A 53 6.96 27.19 2.91
N ASN A 54 6.06 26.71 3.76
CA ASN A 54 5.40 25.41 3.63
C ASN A 54 4.27 25.39 2.58
N ARG A 55 4.11 26.46 1.79
CA ARG A 55 3.02 26.60 0.80
C ARG A 55 3.52 26.24 -0.60
N HIS A 56 4.11 25.06 -0.71
CA HIS A 56 4.53 24.40 -1.95
C HIS A 56 4.47 22.88 -1.75
N PRO A 57 4.57 22.06 -2.80
CA PRO A 57 4.46 20.62 -2.61
C PRO A 57 5.74 19.98 -2.11
N ARG A 58 5.58 18.96 -1.26
CA ARG A 58 6.65 18.07 -0.81
C ARG A 58 6.44 16.67 -1.41
N MET A 59 7.44 16.19 -2.16
CA MET A 59 7.31 15.06 -3.08
C MET A 59 8.18 13.86 -2.70
N PRO A 60 7.66 12.81 -2.07
CA PRO A 60 8.35 11.53 -1.98
C PRO A 60 8.36 10.80 -3.33
N MET A 61 9.30 9.88 -3.49
CA MET A 61 9.33 8.92 -4.59
C MET A 61 9.58 7.52 -4.03
N ASN A 62 8.92 6.51 -4.60
CA ASN A 62 9.07 5.12 -4.17
C ASN A 62 9.24 4.19 -5.37
N MET A 63 9.76 2.98 -5.10
CA MET A 63 9.89 1.92 -6.08
C MET A 63 9.32 0.61 -5.55
N PHE A 64 8.67 -0.14 -6.44
CA PHE A 64 7.95 -1.37 -6.13
C PHE A 64 8.32 -2.49 -7.10
N ARG A 65 8.25 -3.72 -6.60
CA ARG A 65 8.37 -4.96 -7.38
C ARG A 65 7.13 -5.80 -7.16
N TRP A 66 6.48 -6.21 -8.23
CA TRP A 66 5.56 -7.33 -8.25
C TRP A 66 6.33 -8.60 -8.63
N ALA A 67 6.30 -9.60 -7.76
CA ALA A 67 6.86 -10.94 -7.95
C ALA A 67 6.13 -11.91 -7.01
N ASP A 68 6.03 -13.19 -7.38
CA ASP A 68 5.46 -14.24 -6.53
C ASP A 68 4.09 -13.85 -5.94
N CYS A 69 3.20 -13.37 -6.81
CA CYS A 69 1.84 -12.91 -6.49
C CYS A 69 1.74 -11.71 -5.54
N ARG A 70 2.83 -11.00 -5.26
CA ARG A 70 2.86 -9.90 -4.30
C ARG A 70 3.51 -8.65 -4.87
N LEU A 71 2.89 -7.51 -4.63
CA LEU A 71 3.53 -6.21 -4.84
C LEU A 71 4.22 -5.77 -3.55
N GLU A 72 5.53 -5.51 -3.62
CA GLU A 72 6.37 -5.08 -2.50
C GLU A 72 7.00 -3.71 -2.76
N GLN A 73 7.09 -2.86 -1.73
CA GLN A 73 7.91 -1.65 -1.80
C GLN A 73 9.37 -2.02 -1.51
N ILE A 74 10.24 -1.78 -2.49
CA ILE A 74 11.65 -2.17 -2.45
C ILE A 74 12.60 -0.99 -2.28
N GLY A 75 12.06 0.23 -2.22
CA GLY A 75 12.85 1.43 -1.97
C GLY A 75 12.01 2.69 -1.89
N TYR A 76 12.55 3.69 -1.23
CA TYR A 76 11.91 5.00 -1.07
C TYR A 76 12.94 6.11 -0.90
N SER A 77 12.55 7.35 -1.20
CA SER A 77 13.38 8.53 -0.99
C SER A 77 12.87 9.43 0.14
N TRP A 78 13.72 10.33 0.60
CA TRP A 78 13.24 11.59 1.20
C TRP A 78 12.49 12.43 0.15
N CYS A 79 11.92 13.55 0.57
CA CYS A 79 11.03 14.34 -0.26
C CYS A 79 11.75 15.50 -0.94
N LYS A 80 11.42 15.78 -2.20
CA LYS A 80 11.84 17.01 -2.88
C LYS A 80 10.86 18.14 -2.56
N ASP A 81 11.34 19.37 -2.41
CA ASP A 81 10.50 20.57 -2.24
C ASP A 81 10.22 21.28 -3.57
N GLY A 82 8.99 21.75 -3.76
CA GLY A 82 8.61 22.71 -4.80
C GLY A 82 9.34 24.05 -4.64
N PHE A 83 9.47 24.82 -5.72
CA PHE A 83 10.05 26.17 -5.63
C PHE A 83 9.37 27.20 -6.55
N CYS A 84 8.91 26.78 -7.72
CA CYS A 84 7.97 27.51 -8.55
C CYS A 84 7.33 26.54 -9.55
N ALA A 85 6.26 26.96 -10.19
CA ALA A 85 5.45 26.13 -11.07
C ALA A 85 5.52 26.65 -12.50
N LEU A 86 6.07 25.87 -13.42
CA LEU A 86 5.87 26.09 -14.85
C LEU A 86 4.39 25.93 -15.21
N GLN A 87 3.94 26.62 -16.26
CA GLN A 87 2.54 26.64 -16.71
C GLN A 87 2.39 25.86 -18.03
N LEU A 88 2.74 24.57 -18.02
CA LEU A 88 2.67 23.74 -19.22
C LEU A 88 1.28 23.08 -19.35
N ASN A 89 1.01 22.51 -20.52
CA ASN A 89 -0.25 21.85 -20.87
C ASN A 89 -0.07 20.35 -21.14
N GLU A 90 0.91 19.71 -20.48
CA GLU A 90 1.22 18.29 -20.70
C GLU A 90 0.07 17.38 -20.25
N CYS A 91 -0.69 17.83 -19.24
CA CYS A 91 -1.66 17.00 -18.52
C CYS A 91 -3.12 17.40 -18.76
N GLY A 92 -3.36 18.40 -19.62
CA GLY A 92 -4.68 18.92 -19.91
C GLY A 92 -4.66 20.35 -20.44
N ALA A 93 -5.85 20.94 -20.55
CA ALA A 93 -6.00 22.35 -20.89
C ALA A 93 -5.55 23.21 -19.70
N CYS A 94 -4.53 24.05 -19.90
CA CYS A 94 -3.95 24.91 -18.87
C CYS A 94 -4.55 26.31 -18.89
N GLN A 95 -4.92 26.82 -17.72
CA GLN A 95 -5.27 28.23 -17.44
C GLN A 95 -4.13 28.88 -16.65
N PRO A 96 -3.13 29.49 -17.32
CA PRO A 96 -1.91 29.92 -16.64
C PRO A 96 -2.16 30.99 -15.56
N ALA A 97 -1.54 30.80 -14.39
CA ALA A 97 -1.52 31.80 -13.32
C ALA A 97 -0.44 32.89 -13.53
N GLY A 98 0.25 32.88 -14.68
CA GLY A 98 1.36 33.76 -15.02
C GLY A 98 2.22 33.19 -16.14
N GLY A 99 3.37 33.80 -16.41
CA GLY A 99 4.35 33.31 -17.38
C GLY A 99 5.65 32.85 -16.72
N GLY A 100 6.35 31.91 -17.36
CA GLY A 100 7.64 31.40 -16.85
C GLY A 100 7.45 30.46 -15.66
N CYS A 101 8.02 30.81 -14.51
CA CYS A 101 7.97 30.02 -13.27
C CYS A 101 7.33 30.84 -12.13
N PRO A 102 6.02 31.12 -12.19
CA PRO A 102 5.30 31.76 -11.09
C PRO A 102 5.26 30.89 -9.82
N GLN A 103 4.94 31.50 -8.68
CA GLN A 103 4.72 30.79 -7.41
C GLN A 103 3.26 30.29 -7.25
N LEU A 104 2.61 30.00 -8.39
CA LEU A 104 1.24 29.52 -8.49
C LEU A 104 1.16 28.53 -9.66
N LEU A 105 0.47 27.41 -9.50
CA LEU A 105 0.11 26.50 -10.59
C LEU A 105 -1.36 26.73 -10.96
N GLY A 106 -1.60 27.24 -12.18
CA GLY A 106 -2.96 27.52 -12.64
C GLY A 106 -3.79 26.25 -12.89
N PRO A 107 -5.14 26.34 -12.87
CA PRO A 107 -6.03 25.22 -13.17
C PRO A 107 -5.68 24.50 -14.47
N GLY A 108 -5.58 23.17 -14.42
CA GLY A 108 -5.21 22.29 -15.52
C GLY A 108 -3.76 22.43 -16.02
N CYS A 109 -2.96 23.33 -15.44
CA CYS A 109 -1.56 23.48 -15.79
C CYS A 109 -0.70 22.42 -15.13
N SER A 110 0.43 22.12 -15.77
CA SER A 110 1.39 21.12 -15.32
C SER A 110 2.78 21.70 -15.11
N ASP A 111 3.45 21.24 -14.05
CA ASP A 111 4.83 21.63 -13.70
C ASP A 111 5.76 20.40 -13.64
N PRO A 112 6.73 20.28 -14.57
CA PRO A 112 7.70 19.19 -14.56
C PRO A 112 8.96 19.50 -13.73
N TYR A 113 9.36 18.54 -12.90
CA TYR A 113 10.67 18.45 -12.30
C TYR A 113 11.46 17.27 -12.83
N SER A 114 12.71 17.52 -13.26
CA SER A 114 13.58 16.47 -13.77
C SER A 114 13.97 15.48 -12.67
N SER A 115 14.26 14.25 -13.05
CA SER A 115 14.79 13.23 -12.14
C SER A 115 16.10 13.68 -11.48
N SER A 116 16.93 14.47 -12.16
CA SER A 116 18.16 15.02 -11.59
C SER A 116 17.87 16.05 -10.50
N LEU A 117 16.89 16.94 -10.68
CA LEU A 117 16.47 17.89 -9.66
C LEU A 117 15.88 17.16 -8.45
N ASN A 118 14.99 16.20 -8.71
CA ASN A 118 14.35 15.39 -7.67
C ASN A 118 15.32 14.49 -6.90
N GLY A 119 16.51 14.19 -7.45
CA GLY A 119 17.55 13.45 -6.77
C GLY A 119 18.65 14.31 -6.14
N SER A 120 18.54 15.64 -6.14
CA SER A 120 19.57 16.50 -5.57
C SER A 120 19.56 16.44 -4.05
N GLN A 121 20.57 15.80 -3.43
CA GLN A 121 20.59 15.52 -1.98
C GLN A 121 20.43 16.76 -1.11
N GLY A 122 20.97 17.91 -1.54
CA GLY A 122 20.88 19.17 -0.80
C GLY A 122 19.46 19.74 -0.75
N GLY A 123 18.59 19.38 -1.69
CA GLY A 123 17.19 19.81 -1.76
C GLY A 123 16.19 18.74 -1.31
N LEU A 124 16.66 17.63 -0.73
CA LEU A 124 15.80 16.57 -0.19
C LEU A 124 15.55 16.79 1.30
N ALA A 125 14.27 16.97 1.66
CA ALA A 125 13.73 17.16 2.99
C ALA A 125 13.17 15.83 3.55
N PRO A 126 13.20 15.64 4.87
CA PRO A 126 12.82 14.38 5.48
C PRO A 126 11.32 14.15 5.54
N ARG A 127 10.90 12.88 5.51
CA ARG A 127 9.47 12.50 5.64
C ARG A 127 8.90 12.71 7.04
N TRP A 128 9.71 12.53 8.08
CA TRP A 128 9.28 12.65 9.49
C TRP A 128 8.94 14.07 9.93
N GLN A 129 9.21 15.07 9.08
CA GLN A 129 8.86 16.48 9.32
C GLN A 129 7.58 16.90 8.58
N CYS A 130 6.81 15.93 8.09
CA CYS A 130 5.54 16.14 7.41
C CYS A 130 4.42 15.60 8.27
N ASP A 131 3.30 16.31 8.27
CA ASP A 131 2.04 15.88 8.83
C ASP A 131 1.12 15.45 7.67
N PRO A 132 1.04 14.14 7.38
CA PRO A 132 0.36 13.65 6.21
C PRO A 132 -1.17 13.73 6.30
N SER A 133 -1.77 14.01 7.47
CA SER A 133 -3.22 14.18 7.58
C SER A 133 -3.68 15.62 7.39
N THR A 134 -2.75 16.57 7.35
CA THR A 134 -3.03 18.00 7.12
C THR A 134 -2.33 18.58 5.89
N GLY A 135 -1.35 17.87 5.32
CA GLY A 135 -0.52 18.38 4.23
C GLY A 135 0.60 19.31 4.71
N GLU A 136 0.62 19.67 5.99
CA GLU A 136 1.57 20.59 6.59
C GLU A 136 2.95 19.96 6.77
N PHE A 137 3.99 20.79 6.74
CA PHE A 137 5.35 20.32 6.97
C PHE A 137 6.27 21.43 7.48
N GLN A 138 7.33 21.03 8.20
CA GLN A 138 8.36 21.96 8.64
C GLN A 138 9.13 22.53 7.44
N TYR A 139 9.17 23.87 7.36
CA TYR A 139 9.99 24.62 6.41
C TYR A 139 10.70 25.80 7.09
N PRO A 140 12.01 26.04 6.82
CA PRO A 140 12.91 25.12 6.14
C PRO A 140 13.07 23.82 6.95
N PRO A 141 13.44 22.70 6.30
CA PRO A 141 13.72 21.47 7.03
C PRO A 141 14.92 21.67 7.96
N THR A 142 14.86 21.12 9.17
CA THR A 142 15.87 21.32 10.22
C THR A 142 16.43 20.00 10.73
N GLY A 143 17.57 20.03 11.43
CA GLY A 143 18.12 18.82 12.09
C GLY A 143 18.51 17.70 11.11
N LEU A 144 18.91 18.03 9.89
CA LEU A 144 19.18 17.01 8.86
C LEU A 144 20.56 16.37 9.06
N PRO A 145 20.66 15.04 9.19
CA PRO A 145 21.94 14.35 9.14
C PRO A 145 22.63 14.56 7.78
N SER A 146 23.96 14.50 7.79
CA SER A 146 24.77 14.56 6.57
C SER A 146 24.36 13.46 5.59
N ALA A 147 24.11 13.85 4.33
CA ALA A 147 23.76 12.87 3.31
C ALA A 147 24.98 11.99 3.01
N ALA A 148 24.81 10.67 3.12
CA ALA A 148 25.82 9.72 2.65
C ALA A 148 26.13 9.98 1.17
N PRO A 149 27.42 9.99 0.75
CA PRO A 149 27.78 10.17 -0.65
C PRO A 149 27.05 9.17 -1.55
N THR A 150 26.70 9.60 -2.76
CA THR A 150 26.07 8.78 -3.81
C THR A 150 24.62 8.34 -3.54
N VAL A 151 24.30 7.75 -2.39
CA VAL A 151 23.00 7.09 -2.16
C VAL A 151 22.07 7.80 -1.18
N GLY A 152 22.60 8.64 -0.28
CA GLY A 152 21.80 9.24 0.79
C GLY A 152 20.57 10.01 0.29
N ARG A 153 19.46 9.92 1.01
CA ARG A 153 18.17 10.61 0.78
C ARG A 153 17.42 10.22 -0.51
N ARG A 154 18.05 9.57 -1.48
CA ARG A 154 17.44 9.11 -2.75
C ARG A 154 16.71 7.78 -2.55
N ILE A 155 16.00 7.32 -3.59
CA ILE A 155 15.42 5.96 -3.58
C ILE A 155 16.56 4.97 -3.50
N GLN A 156 16.66 4.23 -2.40
CA GLN A 156 17.66 3.17 -2.22
C GLN A 156 17.04 1.81 -2.49
N VAL A 157 17.61 1.06 -3.45
CA VAL A 157 17.10 -0.26 -3.87
C VAL A 157 18.24 -1.26 -3.89
N LEU A 158 18.05 -2.44 -3.31
CA LEU A 158 19.03 -3.51 -3.39
C LEU A 158 19.14 -3.99 -4.84
N GLN A 159 20.36 -4.21 -5.32
CA GLN A 159 20.57 -4.77 -6.66
C GLN A 159 19.96 -6.16 -6.82
N ALA A 160 19.90 -6.93 -5.74
CA ALA A 160 19.23 -8.23 -5.69
C ALA A 160 17.76 -8.13 -6.10
N ASP A 161 17.06 -7.05 -5.69
CA ASP A 161 15.64 -6.89 -6.00
C ASP A 161 15.37 -6.58 -7.48
N LEU A 162 16.35 -6.01 -8.18
CA LEU A 162 16.27 -5.70 -9.60
C LEU A 162 16.86 -6.81 -10.49
N SER A 163 17.46 -7.84 -9.89
CA SER A 163 18.14 -8.89 -10.64
C SER A 163 17.15 -9.77 -11.40
N PRO A 164 17.17 -9.79 -12.75
CA PRO A 164 16.26 -10.65 -13.52
C PRO A 164 16.51 -12.15 -13.29
N GLN A 165 17.73 -12.53 -12.88
CA GLN A 165 18.06 -13.91 -12.54
C GLN A 165 17.45 -14.35 -11.20
N GLN A 166 17.37 -13.42 -10.23
CA GLN A 166 16.80 -13.72 -8.91
C GLN A 166 15.28 -13.51 -8.86
N ASN A 167 14.74 -12.67 -9.77
CA ASN A 167 13.34 -12.32 -9.81
C ASN A 167 12.78 -12.55 -11.24
N PRO A 168 12.78 -13.80 -11.72
CA PRO A 168 12.28 -14.11 -13.05
C PRO A 168 10.80 -13.70 -13.17
N GLY A 169 10.44 -13.01 -14.26
CA GLY A 169 9.07 -12.55 -14.49
C GLY A 169 8.64 -11.36 -13.63
N ALA A 170 9.51 -10.84 -12.76
CA ALA A 170 9.19 -9.72 -11.91
C ALA A 170 8.91 -8.45 -12.68
N LYS A 171 8.09 -7.61 -12.06
CA LYS A 171 7.49 -6.46 -12.68
C LYS A 171 7.72 -5.24 -11.79
N TYR A 172 8.30 -4.16 -12.32
CA TYR A 172 8.67 -2.98 -11.53
C TYR A 172 7.79 -1.75 -11.77
N TYR A 173 7.57 -0.99 -10.72
CA TYR A 173 6.77 0.24 -10.73
C TYR A 173 7.46 1.31 -9.86
N VAL A 174 7.10 2.56 -10.11
CA VAL A 174 7.34 3.66 -9.17
C VAL A 174 6.04 4.36 -8.88
N ASP A 175 5.95 4.99 -7.72
CA ASP A 175 5.01 6.09 -7.51
C ASP A 175 5.73 7.34 -7.01
N SER A 176 5.02 8.45 -7.11
CA SER A 176 5.35 9.69 -6.44
C SER A 176 4.05 10.37 -6.04
N MET A 177 4.15 11.20 -5.00
CA MET A 177 3.02 11.90 -4.41
C MET A 177 3.35 13.39 -4.27
N TYR A 178 2.33 14.25 -4.23
CA TYR A 178 2.46 15.66 -3.90
C TYR A 178 1.70 15.94 -2.59
N LEU A 179 2.43 16.05 -1.48
CA LEU A 179 1.87 16.54 -0.22
C LEU A 179 1.78 18.06 -0.28
N HIS A 180 0.59 18.66 -0.11
CA HIS A 180 0.41 20.10 -0.19
C HIS A 180 -0.72 20.60 0.73
N PRO A 181 -0.51 21.61 1.61
CA PRO A 181 -1.56 22.08 2.52
C PRO A 181 -2.86 22.49 1.83
N GLN A 182 -2.79 23.25 0.73
CA GLN A 182 -3.99 23.74 0.03
C GLN A 182 -4.84 22.62 -0.62
N ASP A 183 -4.24 21.46 -0.89
CA ASP A 183 -4.92 20.26 -1.38
C ASP A 183 -5.81 19.66 -0.26
N TYR A 184 -5.28 19.64 0.97
CA TYR A 184 -5.99 19.21 2.18
C TYR A 184 -7.04 20.22 2.63
N GLU A 185 -6.75 21.53 2.55
CA GLU A 185 -7.73 22.60 2.80
C GLU A 185 -8.95 22.49 1.88
N SER A 186 -8.77 21.92 0.70
CA SER A 186 -9.82 21.67 -0.30
C SER A 186 -10.44 20.27 -0.19
N ASN A 187 -9.87 19.39 0.64
CA ASN A 187 -10.25 17.99 0.81
C ASN A 187 -10.07 17.12 -0.46
N ASN A 188 -9.04 17.40 -1.25
CA ASN A 188 -8.76 16.76 -2.54
C ASN A 188 -7.55 15.80 -2.50
N GLN A 189 -6.89 15.67 -1.34
CA GLN A 189 -5.65 14.92 -1.11
C GLN A 189 -5.69 13.41 -1.41
N LEU A 190 -6.85 12.82 -1.73
CA LEU A 190 -7.00 11.38 -1.87
C LEU A 190 -6.66 10.85 -3.27
N ASN A 191 -6.24 11.73 -4.18
CA ASN A 191 -5.81 11.44 -5.54
C ASN A 191 -4.37 11.94 -5.85
N ASN A 192 -3.63 12.40 -4.85
CA ASN A 192 -2.36 13.12 -5.05
C ASN A 192 -1.13 12.23 -5.33
N SER A 193 -1.33 10.92 -5.39
CA SER A 193 -0.32 9.91 -5.72
C SER A 193 -0.64 9.22 -7.04
N SER A 194 0.37 8.91 -7.84
CA SER A 194 0.20 8.20 -9.12
C SER A 194 1.34 7.23 -9.36
N TYR A 195 1.07 6.11 -10.02
CA TYR A 195 2.10 5.12 -10.33
C TYR A 195 2.40 5.01 -11.83
N LYS A 196 3.61 4.51 -12.14
CA LYS A 196 4.04 4.23 -13.50
C LYS A 196 4.91 3.00 -13.58
N ARG A 197 4.78 2.30 -14.70
CA ARG A 197 5.53 1.09 -15.02
C ARG A 197 6.99 1.40 -15.37
N MET A 198 7.89 0.56 -14.87
CA MET A 198 9.33 0.60 -15.15
C MET A 198 9.81 -0.70 -15.79
N VAL A 199 10.74 -0.57 -16.73
CA VAL A 199 11.50 -1.69 -17.31
C VAL A 199 12.90 -1.69 -16.70
N VAL A 200 13.32 -2.85 -16.19
CA VAL A 200 14.70 -3.09 -15.78
C VAL A 200 15.51 -3.48 -17.01
N GLY A 201 16.51 -2.67 -17.33
CA GLY A 201 17.45 -2.91 -18.42
C GLY A 201 18.70 -3.66 -17.96
N SER A 202 19.79 -3.51 -18.70
CA SER A 202 21.05 -4.20 -18.39
C SER A 202 21.73 -3.66 -17.13
N LEU A 203 22.45 -4.55 -16.45
CA LEU A 203 23.39 -4.20 -15.40
C LEU A 203 24.61 -3.51 -16.02
N SER A 204 24.87 -2.27 -15.60
CA SER A 204 26.02 -1.48 -16.07
C SER A 204 26.54 -0.59 -14.94
N GLY A 205 27.87 -0.44 -14.80
CA GLY A 205 28.46 0.39 -13.74
C GLY A 205 27.98 0.01 -12.34
N SER A 206 27.83 -1.30 -12.09
CA SER A 206 27.32 -1.86 -10.82
C SER A 206 25.91 -1.40 -10.44
N GLY A 207 25.03 -1.10 -11.40
CA GLY A 207 23.62 -0.81 -11.14
C GLY A 207 22.75 -1.20 -12.33
N TYR A 208 21.45 -1.39 -12.11
CA TYR A 208 20.53 -1.64 -13.22
C TYR A 208 20.11 -0.32 -13.87
N SER A 209 19.86 -0.32 -15.18
CA SER A 209 19.18 0.79 -15.83
C SER A 209 17.67 0.63 -15.66
N LEU A 210 16.96 1.73 -15.48
CA LEU A 210 15.49 1.74 -15.39
C LEU A 210 14.95 2.69 -16.47
N THR A 211 13.84 2.31 -17.09
CA THR A 211 13.20 3.14 -18.11
C THR A 211 11.68 3.15 -17.90
N PRO A 212 11.02 4.32 -17.82
CA PRO A 212 9.57 4.40 -17.76
C PRO A 212 8.95 3.83 -19.02
N THR A 213 7.83 3.13 -18.89
CA THR A 213 7.06 2.60 -20.02
C THR A 213 5.56 2.76 -19.75
N GLY A 214 4.75 2.79 -20.80
CA GLY A 214 3.31 2.98 -20.70
C GLY A 214 2.88 4.36 -20.17
N SER A 215 1.59 4.50 -19.92
CA SER A 215 0.99 5.68 -19.30
C SER A 215 1.23 5.73 -17.79
N THR A 216 1.14 6.92 -17.20
CA THR A 216 0.97 7.08 -15.76
C THR A 216 -0.48 6.82 -15.40
N PHE A 217 -0.71 6.10 -14.31
CA PHE A 217 -2.04 5.90 -13.73
C PHE A 217 -2.31 7.01 -12.72
N LEU A 218 -2.87 8.11 -13.23
CA LEU A 218 -3.20 9.31 -12.46
C LEU A 218 -4.15 8.97 -11.30
N GLY A 219 -3.90 9.56 -10.13
CA GLY A 219 -4.79 9.44 -8.97
C GLY A 219 -4.74 8.11 -8.24
N LYS A 220 -3.76 7.24 -8.55
CA LYS A 220 -3.62 5.92 -7.97
C LYS A 220 -2.21 5.70 -7.40
N PRO A 221 -2.03 5.48 -6.09
CA PRO A 221 -0.75 5.02 -5.55
C PRO A 221 -0.36 3.64 -6.08
N ALA A 222 0.92 3.25 -5.95
CA ALA A 222 1.43 2.02 -6.57
C ALA A 222 0.76 0.73 -6.09
N ILE A 223 0.10 0.69 -4.92
CA ILE A 223 -0.65 -0.49 -4.48
C ILE A 223 -1.67 -0.96 -5.55
N PHE A 224 -2.24 -0.03 -6.34
CA PHE A 224 -3.15 -0.36 -7.44
C PHE A 224 -2.47 -1.05 -8.62
N ALA A 225 -1.14 -0.99 -8.74
CA ALA A 225 -0.41 -1.76 -9.75
C ALA A 225 -0.53 -3.28 -9.53
N TRP A 226 -1.01 -3.73 -8.37
CA TRP A 226 -1.33 -5.13 -8.13
C TRP A 226 -2.47 -5.62 -9.03
N GLU A 227 -3.49 -4.79 -9.28
CA GLU A 227 -4.61 -5.10 -10.20
C GLU A 227 -4.13 -5.26 -11.66
N ASP A 228 -2.97 -4.70 -12.03
CA ASP A 228 -2.37 -4.91 -13.36
C ASP A 228 -1.74 -6.30 -13.53
N ASN A 229 -1.61 -7.07 -12.43
CA ASN A 229 -0.87 -8.33 -12.41
C ASN A 229 -1.65 -9.50 -11.82
N SER A 230 -2.77 -9.22 -11.14
CA SER A 230 -3.64 -10.22 -10.55
C SER A 230 -5.10 -9.77 -10.68
N ASP A 231 -5.94 -10.65 -11.21
CA ASP A 231 -7.38 -10.40 -11.32
C ASP A 231 -8.13 -10.73 -10.01
N THR A 232 -7.47 -11.41 -9.06
CA THR A 232 -8.04 -11.85 -7.78
C THR A 232 -7.71 -10.91 -6.62
N VAL A 233 -6.79 -9.96 -6.81
CA VAL A 233 -6.43 -9.01 -5.75
C VAL A 233 -7.62 -8.15 -5.35
N ALA A 234 -7.89 -8.09 -4.05
CA ALA A 234 -8.82 -7.15 -3.45
C ALA A 234 -8.05 -5.98 -2.84
N ILE A 235 -8.38 -4.74 -3.21
CA ILE A 235 -7.82 -3.52 -2.61
C ILE A 235 -8.94 -2.71 -1.96
N LYS A 236 -8.82 -2.43 -0.67
CA LYS A 236 -9.82 -1.74 0.14
C LYS A 236 -9.24 -0.44 0.69
N ALA A 237 -9.96 0.66 0.50
CA ALA A 237 -9.66 1.91 1.17
C ALA A 237 -10.23 1.86 2.59
N VAL A 238 -9.43 2.27 3.56
CA VAL A 238 -9.81 2.42 4.96
C VAL A 238 -9.59 3.87 5.34
N ASP A 239 -10.69 4.60 5.53
CA ASP A 239 -10.69 6.00 5.96
C ASP A 239 -10.66 6.06 7.49
N ILE A 240 -9.57 6.58 8.05
CA ILE A 240 -9.39 6.73 9.48
C ILE A 240 -10.07 8.04 9.92
N PRO A 241 -11.06 7.99 10.83
CA PRO A 241 -11.80 9.18 11.22
C PRO A 241 -10.89 10.27 11.80
N ASN A 242 -11.02 11.49 11.27
CA ASN A 242 -10.25 12.69 11.64
C ASN A 242 -8.72 12.56 11.42
N ASP A 243 -8.29 11.70 10.52
CA ASP A 243 -6.88 11.53 10.17
C ASP A 243 -6.70 11.40 8.64
N GLY A 244 -6.41 10.22 8.12
CA GLY A 244 -6.18 10.01 6.69
C GLY A 244 -6.62 8.65 6.18
N ARG A 245 -6.17 8.29 4.98
CA ARG A 245 -6.52 7.03 4.31
C ARG A 245 -5.33 6.09 4.27
N VAL A 246 -5.62 4.81 4.53
CA VAL A 246 -4.75 3.69 4.16
C VAL A 246 -5.46 2.78 3.16
N PHE A 247 -4.70 2.00 2.42
CA PHE A 247 -5.21 0.93 1.58
C PHE A 247 -4.71 -0.41 2.10
N VAL A 248 -5.62 -1.38 2.19
CA VAL A 248 -5.30 -2.78 2.49
C VAL A 248 -5.55 -3.60 1.24
N ALA A 249 -4.55 -4.37 0.82
CA ALA A 249 -4.68 -5.32 -0.27
C ALA A 249 -4.56 -6.75 0.25
N SER A 250 -5.29 -7.68 -0.36
CA SER A 250 -5.13 -9.12 -0.19
C SER A 250 -5.17 -9.83 -1.54
N ASP A 251 -4.30 -10.81 -1.74
CA ASP A 251 -4.31 -11.73 -2.88
C ASP A 251 -3.87 -13.12 -2.44
N VAL A 252 -4.36 -14.17 -3.11
CA VAL A 252 -4.11 -15.56 -2.72
C VAL A 252 -3.63 -16.35 -3.91
N CYS A 253 -2.51 -17.07 -3.73
CA CYS A 253 -1.99 -17.97 -4.75
C CYS A 253 -2.07 -19.43 -4.29
N ASP A 254 -2.71 -20.24 -5.12
CA ASP A 254 -2.78 -21.69 -4.94
C ASP A 254 -1.40 -22.30 -5.23
N ASN A 255 -0.85 -23.04 -4.27
CA ASN A 255 0.44 -23.74 -4.42
C ASN A 255 0.30 -25.05 -5.21
N GLY A 256 -0.93 -25.49 -5.50
CA GLY A 256 -1.24 -26.70 -6.26
C GLY A 256 -1.10 -27.99 -5.45
N ASP A 257 -0.93 -27.89 -4.13
CA ASP A 257 -0.72 -29.00 -3.21
C ASP A 257 -1.72 -29.02 -2.04
N GLY A 258 -2.80 -28.24 -2.14
CA GLY A 258 -3.81 -28.07 -1.09
C GLY A 258 -3.46 -26.98 -0.08
N THR A 259 -2.35 -26.26 -0.27
CA THR A 259 -2.01 -25.07 0.51
C THR A 259 -2.11 -23.80 -0.33
N TYR A 260 -2.33 -22.68 0.36
CA TYR A 260 -2.59 -21.38 -0.26
C TYR A 260 -1.67 -20.33 0.35
N ARG A 261 -0.95 -19.58 -0.49
CA ARG A 261 -0.14 -18.44 -0.09
C ARG A 261 -1.01 -17.20 -0.02
N TYR A 262 -1.28 -16.73 1.20
CA TYR A 262 -1.96 -15.45 1.44
C TYR A 262 -0.95 -14.31 1.44
N ASN A 263 -1.21 -13.27 0.65
CA ASN A 263 -0.39 -12.08 0.56
C ASN A 263 -1.23 -10.85 0.90
N TYR A 264 -0.76 -10.04 1.84
CA TYR A 264 -1.37 -8.78 2.21
C TYR A 264 -0.38 -7.63 2.04
N ALA A 265 -0.91 -6.44 1.80
CA ALA A 265 -0.16 -5.21 1.95
C ALA A 265 -1.00 -4.11 2.59
N VAL A 266 -0.35 -3.27 3.39
CA VAL A 266 -0.94 -2.03 3.91
C VAL A 266 -0.12 -0.87 3.34
N TYR A 267 -0.74 -0.01 2.54
CA TYR A 267 -0.16 1.23 2.02
C TYR A 267 -0.79 2.42 2.73
N ASN A 268 0.02 3.24 3.40
CA ASN A 268 -0.48 4.45 4.04
C ASN A 268 -0.38 5.63 3.05
N LEU A 269 -1.52 6.19 2.63
CA LEU A 269 -1.55 7.35 1.74
C LEU A 269 -1.37 8.66 2.54
N THR A 270 -2.26 8.93 3.49
CA THR A 270 -2.35 10.23 4.19
C THR A 270 -2.52 10.13 5.71
N SER A 271 -2.44 8.93 6.31
CA SER A 271 -2.63 8.77 7.75
C SER A 271 -1.38 9.19 8.53
N LYS A 272 -1.54 10.09 9.51
CA LYS A 272 -0.48 10.41 10.48
C LYS A 272 -0.46 9.38 11.60
N ASP A 273 -1.65 8.97 12.03
CA ASP A 273 -1.84 7.95 13.06
C ASP A 273 -1.07 6.66 12.75
N ALA A 274 -0.92 6.35 11.46
CA ALA A 274 -0.16 5.22 10.93
C ALA A 274 -0.69 3.86 11.45
N ILE A 275 -0.10 2.77 10.95
CA ILE A 275 -0.49 1.40 11.31
C ILE A 275 0.72 0.68 11.90
N ASN A 276 0.58 0.09 13.09
CA ASN A 276 1.63 -0.74 13.71
C ASN A 276 1.23 -2.21 13.89
N GLY A 277 0.05 -2.61 13.41
CA GLY A 277 -0.36 -4.01 13.47
C GLY A 277 -1.42 -4.39 12.44
N ILE A 278 -1.45 -5.68 12.12
CA ILE A 278 -2.52 -6.31 11.34
C ILE A 278 -2.81 -7.69 11.92
N SER A 279 -4.10 -7.96 12.18
CA SER A 279 -4.62 -9.25 12.63
C SER A 279 -5.52 -9.85 11.55
N ILE A 280 -5.19 -11.06 11.15
CA ILE A 280 -5.88 -11.83 10.12
C ILE A 280 -6.59 -13.00 10.81
N PRO A 281 -7.92 -13.12 10.70
CA PRO A 281 -8.65 -14.25 11.28
C PRO A 281 -8.08 -15.58 10.82
N LEU A 282 -7.92 -16.49 11.77
CA LEU A 282 -7.45 -17.85 11.53
C LEU A 282 -8.45 -18.82 12.15
N PRO A 283 -9.31 -19.47 11.34
CA PRO A 283 -10.27 -20.44 11.83
C PRO A 283 -9.59 -21.62 12.56
N ALA A 284 -10.30 -22.24 13.49
CA ALA A 284 -9.77 -23.36 14.25
C ALA A 284 -9.39 -24.54 13.35
N GLY A 285 -8.19 -25.08 13.54
CA GLY A 285 -7.70 -26.24 12.80
C GLY A 285 -7.04 -25.91 11.45
N VAL A 286 -6.90 -24.62 11.10
CA VAL A 286 -6.05 -24.18 9.99
C VAL A 286 -4.60 -24.13 10.45
N GLU A 287 -3.72 -24.82 9.74
CA GLU A 287 -2.29 -24.82 10.00
C GLU A 287 -1.60 -23.75 9.14
N ILE A 288 -0.71 -22.97 9.76
CA ILE A 288 0.06 -21.93 9.07
C ILE A 288 1.55 -22.27 9.00
N THR A 289 2.18 -21.91 7.89
CA THR A 289 3.64 -22.01 7.70
C THR A 289 4.19 -20.80 6.97
N ASP A 290 5.52 -20.65 6.97
CA ASP A 290 6.25 -19.65 6.18
C ASP A 290 5.74 -18.21 6.34
N ALA A 291 5.33 -17.85 7.56
CA ALA A 291 4.90 -16.49 7.88
C ALA A 291 6.08 -15.51 7.70
N GLU A 292 5.85 -14.47 6.91
CA GLU A 292 6.87 -13.51 6.51
C GLU A 292 6.33 -12.09 6.60
N PHE A 293 7.15 -11.20 7.16
CA PHE A 293 6.94 -9.77 7.21
C PHE A 293 8.04 -9.07 6.41
N LYS A 294 7.66 -8.13 5.54
CA LYS A 294 8.60 -7.28 4.80
C LYS A 294 8.20 -5.81 4.84
N PHE A 295 9.21 -4.97 4.94
CA PHE A 295 9.08 -3.52 4.87
C PHE A 295 10.36 -2.91 4.30
N PRO A 296 10.29 -1.72 3.67
CA PRO A 296 11.49 -1.01 3.23
C PRO A 296 12.23 -0.42 4.43
N ALA A 297 13.51 -0.74 4.58
CA ALA A 297 14.31 -0.28 5.72
C ALA A 297 14.53 1.25 5.72
N HIS A 298 14.37 1.86 6.89
CA HIS A 298 14.70 3.24 7.15
C HIS A 298 16.19 3.52 6.97
N HIS A 299 16.50 4.64 6.31
CA HIS A 299 17.85 4.96 5.90
C HIS A 299 18.16 6.45 5.96
N SER A 300 19.43 6.80 5.73
CA SER A 300 19.89 8.18 5.66
C SER A 300 19.69 8.98 6.97
N GLY A 301 19.63 8.28 8.10
CA GLY A 301 19.46 8.88 9.43
C GLY A 301 18.02 9.26 9.76
N ASP A 302 17.04 8.62 9.12
CA ASP A 302 15.64 8.63 9.55
C ASP A 302 15.55 8.11 11.01
N PRO A 303 14.84 8.81 11.92
CA PRO A 303 14.78 8.42 13.34
C PRO A 303 14.05 7.09 13.58
N TYR A 304 13.22 6.65 12.64
CA TYR A 304 12.36 5.49 12.81
C TYR A 304 13.13 4.16 12.88
N SER A 305 12.65 3.27 13.75
CA SER A 305 13.23 1.96 13.98
C SER A 305 13.07 1.03 12.78
N ASN A 306 14.09 0.18 12.57
CA ASN A 306 14.09 -0.92 11.62
C ASN A 306 13.84 -2.28 12.31
N ASP A 307 13.30 -2.29 13.52
CA ASP A 307 12.95 -3.53 14.21
C ASP A 307 11.83 -4.26 13.45
N ALA A 308 11.99 -5.56 13.25
CA ALA A 308 10.95 -6.38 12.64
C ALA A 308 9.72 -6.47 13.55
N TRP A 309 8.53 -6.59 12.95
CA TRP A 309 7.31 -6.87 13.69
C TRP A 309 7.30 -8.31 14.20
N VAL A 310 6.68 -8.50 15.35
CA VAL A 310 6.47 -9.81 15.96
C VAL A 310 5.30 -10.49 15.28
N ILE A 311 5.47 -11.77 14.96
CA ILE A 311 4.42 -12.64 14.43
C ILE A 311 3.93 -13.52 15.59
N SER A 312 2.63 -13.50 15.85
CA SER A 312 2.00 -14.29 16.90
C SER A 312 0.66 -14.86 16.45
N GLU A 313 0.37 -16.08 16.87
CA GLU A 313 -0.92 -16.73 16.69
C GLU A 313 -1.59 -16.86 18.06
N ASP A 314 -2.68 -16.13 18.27
CA ASP A 314 -3.47 -16.16 19.50
C ASP A 314 -4.91 -15.73 19.18
N GLY A 315 -5.87 -16.16 20.01
CA GLY A 315 -7.26 -15.68 19.94
C GLY A 315 -7.98 -15.91 18.60
N GLY A 316 -7.55 -16.91 17.81
CA GLY A 316 -8.12 -17.18 16.48
C GLY A 316 -7.67 -16.18 15.42
N SER A 317 -6.48 -15.61 15.55
CA SER A 317 -5.89 -14.72 14.55
C SER A 317 -4.38 -14.87 14.44
N LEU A 318 -3.87 -14.74 13.23
CA LEU A 318 -2.46 -14.49 12.97
C LEU A 318 -2.23 -12.98 12.98
N THR A 319 -1.41 -12.52 13.91
CA THR A 319 -1.12 -11.09 14.11
C THR A 319 0.34 -10.78 13.81
N PHE A 320 0.55 -9.71 13.06
CA PHE A 320 1.85 -9.07 12.86
C PHE A 320 1.81 -7.71 13.56
N ALA A 321 2.65 -7.48 14.57
CA ALA A 321 2.62 -6.23 15.34
C ALA A 321 4.01 -5.69 15.66
N GLY A 322 4.18 -4.38 15.51
CA GLY A 322 5.32 -3.61 15.98
C GLY A 322 5.18 -3.19 17.45
N ALA A 323 6.16 -2.44 17.95
CA ALA A 323 6.06 -1.86 19.30
C ALA A 323 4.95 -0.79 19.37
N GLU A 324 4.39 -0.61 20.57
CA GLU A 324 3.36 0.40 20.82
C GLU A 324 3.94 1.82 20.83
N PHE A 325 3.15 2.81 20.42
CA PHE A 325 3.57 4.22 20.42
C PHE A 325 3.98 4.70 21.82
N SER A 326 3.28 4.23 22.85
CA SER A 326 3.59 4.55 24.26
C SER A 326 4.95 4.02 24.73
N GLN A 327 5.50 3.00 24.05
CA GLN A 327 6.80 2.41 24.33
C GLN A 327 7.90 3.07 23.49
N ASN A 328 7.61 3.31 22.21
CA ASN A 328 8.54 3.94 21.29
C ASN A 328 7.78 4.73 20.20
N PRO A 329 7.74 6.07 20.28
CA PRO A 329 7.13 6.92 19.24
C PRO A 329 7.77 6.78 17.84
N ASP A 330 9.04 6.37 17.83
CA ASP A 330 9.83 6.10 16.63
C ASP A 330 9.79 4.61 16.25
N ALA A 331 8.87 3.82 16.78
CA ALA A 331 8.71 2.43 16.39
C ALA A 331 8.45 2.27 14.89
N ASN A 332 8.77 1.08 14.39
CA ASN A 332 8.50 0.67 13.04
C ASN A 332 6.98 0.63 12.81
N ALA A 333 6.46 1.47 11.92
CA ALA A 333 5.04 1.60 11.61
C ALA A 333 4.88 1.89 10.10
N VAL A 334 3.72 1.54 9.52
CA VAL A 334 3.37 1.90 8.14
C VAL A 334 3.07 3.39 8.07
N ARG A 335 4.13 4.20 7.88
CA ARG A 335 4.04 5.66 7.77
C ARG A 335 3.65 6.09 6.35
N TRP A 336 3.26 7.35 6.20
CA TRP A 336 2.77 7.88 4.93
C TRP A 336 3.72 7.64 3.75
N ALA A 337 3.12 7.36 2.59
CA ALA A 337 3.79 6.95 1.36
C ALA A 337 4.72 5.72 1.52
N MET A 338 4.46 4.86 2.52
CA MET A 338 5.11 3.56 2.73
C MET A 338 4.08 2.42 2.61
N MET A 339 4.57 1.24 2.25
CA MET A 339 3.81 0.01 2.10
C MET A 339 4.53 -1.18 2.71
N TYR A 340 3.85 -1.89 3.60
CA TYR A 340 4.39 -3.06 4.29
C TYR A 340 3.64 -4.30 3.80
N ASN A 341 4.31 -5.44 3.85
CA ASN A 341 3.82 -6.70 3.30
C ASN A 341 3.82 -7.79 4.36
N PHE A 342 2.76 -8.58 4.34
CA PHE A 342 2.52 -9.69 5.26
C PHE A 342 2.11 -10.90 4.45
N SER A 343 2.62 -12.07 4.79
CA SER A 343 2.22 -13.29 4.08
C SER A 343 2.45 -14.51 4.92
N PHE A 344 1.71 -15.56 4.62
CA PHE A 344 1.85 -16.88 5.21
C PHE A 344 1.22 -17.89 4.26
N THR A 345 1.58 -19.15 4.43
CA THR A 345 0.94 -20.28 3.76
C THR A 345 -0.04 -20.90 4.74
N ALA A 346 -1.25 -21.23 4.30
CA ALA A 346 -2.22 -21.96 5.09
C ALA A 346 -2.78 -23.15 4.32
N ASP A 347 -3.20 -24.20 5.03
CA ASP A 347 -3.85 -25.38 4.48
C ASP A 347 -5.38 -25.21 4.30
N ALA A 348 -5.83 -23.98 4.10
CA ALA A 348 -7.23 -23.64 3.95
C ALA A 348 -7.50 -22.73 2.75
N GLU A 349 -8.57 -23.05 2.01
CA GLU A 349 -9.06 -22.27 0.88
C GLU A 349 -9.47 -20.85 1.30
N PRO A 350 -9.35 -19.85 0.41
CA PRO A 350 -9.71 -18.48 0.74
C PRO A 350 -11.22 -18.29 0.86
N ALA A 351 -11.63 -17.54 1.89
CA ALA A 351 -12.98 -17.05 2.07
C ALA A 351 -13.00 -15.51 2.15
N ASP A 352 -14.14 -14.91 1.85
CA ASP A 352 -14.35 -13.47 2.07
C ASP A 352 -14.40 -13.16 3.57
N GLY A 353 -13.55 -12.25 4.03
CA GLY A 353 -13.48 -11.88 5.42
C GLY A 353 -13.03 -10.44 5.65
N ALA A 354 -12.60 -10.19 6.87
CA ALA A 354 -12.08 -8.89 7.29
C ALA A 354 -10.79 -9.07 8.10
N VAL A 355 -9.86 -8.14 7.93
CA VAL A 355 -8.68 -8.02 8.80
C VAL A 355 -8.87 -6.84 9.73
N VAL A 356 -8.17 -6.84 10.86
CA VAL A 356 -8.13 -5.73 11.80
C VAL A 356 -6.77 -5.06 11.68
N LEU A 357 -6.74 -3.73 11.60
CA LEU A 357 -5.52 -2.94 11.65
C LEU A 357 -5.40 -2.26 13.02
N ASP A 358 -4.20 -2.27 13.58
CA ASP A 358 -3.86 -1.51 14.79
C ASP A 358 -3.30 -0.14 14.40
N ARG A 359 -3.92 0.91 14.91
CA ARG A 359 -3.57 2.31 14.68
C ARG A 359 -2.55 2.76 15.71
N PHE A 360 -1.45 3.32 15.23
CA PHE A 360 -0.24 3.46 16.03
C PHE A 360 -0.31 4.60 17.07
N GLU A 361 -0.49 5.86 16.66
CA GLU A 361 -0.49 6.99 17.62
C GLU A 361 -1.70 6.96 18.57
N SER A 362 -2.86 6.53 18.07
CA SER A 362 -4.11 6.49 18.83
C SER A 362 -4.29 5.23 19.68
N ASN A 363 -3.49 4.17 19.45
CA ASN A 363 -3.62 2.86 20.09
C ASN A 363 -5.08 2.35 20.06
N SER A 364 -5.64 2.29 18.85
CA SER A 364 -7.01 1.84 18.60
C SER A 364 -7.05 0.93 17.37
N THR A 365 -8.17 0.27 17.10
CA THR A 365 -8.27 -0.64 15.95
C THR A 365 -9.29 -0.19 14.93
N ILE A 366 -9.12 -0.62 13.68
CA ILE A 366 -10.07 -0.40 12.59
C ILE A 366 -10.14 -1.62 11.67
N GLY A 367 -11.35 -2.04 11.30
CA GLY A 367 -11.58 -3.20 10.44
C GLY A 367 -11.52 -2.85 8.94
N ALA A 368 -11.02 -3.78 8.14
CA ALA A 368 -11.03 -3.73 6.68
C ALA A 368 -11.66 -5.01 6.12
N SER A 369 -12.83 -4.90 5.48
CA SER A 369 -13.63 -6.05 5.02
C SER A 369 -13.56 -6.28 3.50
N GLY A 370 -13.97 -7.47 3.08
CA GLY A 370 -13.97 -7.91 1.67
C GLY A 370 -12.57 -8.25 1.17
N LEU A 371 -11.72 -8.74 2.08
CA LEU A 371 -10.39 -9.26 1.80
C LEU A 371 -10.46 -10.78 1.88
N ALA A 372 -9.58 -11.47 1.15
CA ALA A 372 -9.45 -12.91 1.28
C ALA A 372 -8.74 -13.24 2.60
N VAL A 373 -9.34 -14.13 3.40
CA VAL A 373 -8.77 -14.68 4.64
C VAL A 373 -8.81 -16.22 4.57
N PRO A 374 -8.02 -16.96 5.36
CA PRO A 374 -8.18 -18.40 5.47
C PRO A 374 -9.62 -18.75 5.82
N GLY A 375 -10.26 -19.54 4.96
CA GLY A 375 -11.53 -20.18 5.26
C GLY A 375 -11.33 -21.22 6.36
N GLY A 376 -12.40 -21.58 7.07
CA GLY A 376 -12.36 -22.81 7.86
C GLY A 376 -12.23 -24.02 6.92
N PRO A 377 -11.75 -25.18 7.39
CA PRO A 377 -12.01 -26.42 6.67
C PRO A 377 -13.50 -26.45 6.32
N SER A 378 -13.85 -26.79 5.07
CA SER A 378 -15.26 -26.85 4.65
C SER A 378 -16.00 -27.73 5.65
N ASN A 379 -16.73 -27.12 6.57
CA ASN A 379 -17.41 -27.87 7.59
C ASN A 379 -18.71 -28.33 6.91
N PRO A 380 -18.90 -29.63 6.63
CA PRO A 380 -20.10 -30.09 5.95
C PRO A 380 -21.36 -29.77 6.76
N TYR A 381 -21.20 -29.44 8.05
CA TYR A 381 -22.25 -29.05 8.97
C TYR A 381 -22.51 -27.53 9.01
N ASP A 382 -21.63 -26.71 8.42
CA ASP A 382 -21.84 -25.27 8.18
C ASP A 382 -22.61 -25.11 6.86
N LEU A 383 -23.94 -25.10 6.99
CA LEU A 383 -24.87 -25.14 5.87
C LEU A 383 -25.17 -23.76 5.29
N ASN A 384 -24.90 -22.69 6.04
CA ASN A 384 -25.04 -21.31 5.55
C ASN A 384 -23.71 -20.71 5.05
N GLY A 385 -22.57 -21.37 5.31
CA GLY A 385 -21.24 -20.97 4.91
C GLY A 385 -20.71 -19.76 5.69
N ASP A 386 -21.18 -19.55 6.92
CA ASP A 386 -20.76 -18.42 7.77
C ASP A 386 -19.50 -18.70 8.61
N GLY A 387 -18.96 -19.92 8.50
CA GLY A 387 -17.74 -20.37 9.15
C GLY A 387 -17.95 -20.93 10.57
N ILE A 388 -19.18 -20.97 11.08
CA ILE A 388 -19.52 -21.43 12.44
C ILE A 388 -20.76 -22.33 12.39
N VAL A 389 -20.72 -23.52 13.01
CA VAL A 389 -21.92 -24.37 13.10
C VAL A 389 -22.79 -23.91 14.26
N ASN A 390 -23.90 -23.26 13.94
CA ASN A 390 -24.82 -22.69 14.92
C ASN A 390 -26.31 -22.95 14.60
N GLY A 391 -27.19 -22.23 15.30
CA GLY A 391 -28.64 -22.38 15.12
C GLY A 391 -29.14 -22.03 13.71
N SER A 392 -28.39 -21.21 12.97
CA SER A 392 -28.69 -20.86 11.59
C SER A 392 -28.56 -22.08 10.68
N ASP A 393 -27.50 -22.86 10.83
CA ASP A 393 -27.29 -24.11 10.11
C ASP A 393 -28.35 -25.13 10.46
N VAL A 394 -28.70 -25.24 11.75
CA VAL A 394 -29.77 -26.16 12.19
C VAL A 394 -31.10 -25.83 11.51
N GLY A 395 -31.38 -24.54 11.33
CA GLY A 395 -32.53 -24.09 10.57
C GLY A 395 -32.53 -24.63 9.13
N ILE A 396 -31.38 -24.61 8.46
CA ILE A 396 -31.21 -25.14 7.10
C ILE A 396 -31.28 -26.67 7.10
N PHE A 397 -30.62 -27.34 8.04
CA PHE A 397 -30.61 -28.79 8.19
C PHE A 397 -32.04 -29.35 8.29
N PHE A 398 -32.90 -28.75 9.13
CA PHE A 398 -34.27 -29.21 9.29
C PHE A 398 -35.16 -29.02 8.06
N THR A 399 -34.75 -28.23 7.06
CA THR A 399 -35.45 -28.18 5.77
C THR A 399 -35.36 -29.49 5.00
N GLN A 400 -34.38 -30.33 5.32
CA GLN A 400 -34.12 -31.61 4.67
C GLN A 400 -34.54 -32.81 5.51
N TRP A 401 -35.22 -32.60 6.64
CA TRP A 401 -35.55 -33.71 7.55
C TRP A 401 -36.39 -34.79 6.87
N GLY A 402 -35.91 -36.04 6.87
CA GLY A 402 -36.53 -37.17 6.18
C GLY A 402 -36.30 -37.20 4.67
N ALA A 403 -35.46 -36.32 4.11
CA ALA A 403 -35.05 -36.38 2.71
C ALA A 403 -34.23 -37.65 2.43
N GLY A 404 -34.35 -38.18 1.20
CA GLY A 404 -33.66 -39.39 0.77
C GLY A 404 -32.27 -39.13 0.17
N CYS A 405 -31.71 -40.13 -0.51
CA CYS A 405 -30.39 -40.08 -1.13
C CYS A 405 -30.15 -38.79 -1.94
N GLY A 406 -28.95 -38.21 -1.81
CA GLY A 406 -28.54 -37.01 -2.54
C GLY A 406 -28.94 -35.70 -1.86
N SER A 407 -29.55 -35.76 -0.67
CA SER A 407 -29.68 -34.61 0.21
C SER A 407 -28.30 -34.11 0.64
N PHE A 408 -28.12 -32.78 0.69
CA PHE A 408 -26.90 -32.17 1.22
C PHE A 408 -26.75 -32.33 2.74
N ALA A 409 -27.83 -32.72 3.43
CA ALA A 409 -27.88 -32.91 4.89
C ALA A 409 -27.78 -34.38 5.33
N ASP A 410 -27.58 -35.31 4.38
CA ASP A 410 -27.31 -36.74 4.66
C ASP A 410 -25.80 -36.91 4.87
N PHE A 411 -25.35 -36.65 6.09
CA PHE A 411 -23.94 -36.57 6.44
C PHE A 411 -23.30 -37.94 6.63
N ASN A 412 -24.10 -38.95 7.02
CA ASN A 412 -23.61 -40.30 7.22
C ASN A 412 -23.75 -41.20 5.96
N GLY A 413 -24.44 -40.72 4.92
CA GLY A 413 -24.62 -41.41 3.65
C GLY A 413 -25.56 -42.62 3.71
N ASP A 414 -26.46 -42.67 4.71
CA ASP A 414 -27.40 -43.78 4.90
C ASP A 414 -28.70 -43.62 4.08
N CYS A 415 -28.76 -42.60 3.22
CA CYS A 415 -29.88 -42.25 2.36
C CYS A 415 -31.13 -41.77 3.12
N ILE A 416 -31.01 -41.29 4.36
CA ILE A 416 -32.10 -40.67 5.09
C ILE A 416 -31.63 -39.63 6.11
N VAL A 417 -31.98 -38.35 5.89
CA VAL A 417 -31.67 -37.29 6.86
C VAL A 417 -32.47 -37.49 8.14
N ASN A 418 -31.78 -37.82 9.23
CA ASN A 418 -32.40 -38.13 10.52
C ASN A 418 -31.57 -37.67 11.73
N SER A 419 -31.91 -38.17 12.92
CA SER A 419 -31.23 -37.82 14.16
C SER A 419 -29.75 -38.20 14.19
N ALA A 420 -29.32 -39.17 13.39
CA ALA A 420 -27.91 -39.54 13.25
C ALA A 420 -27.11 -38.40 12.61
N ASP A 421 -27.61 -37.79 11.53
CA ASP A 421 -27.01 -36.63 10.88
C ASP A 421 -27.04 -35.41 11.79
N ALA A 422 -28.15 -35.18 12.49
CA ALA A 422 -28.24 -34.12 13.49
C ALA A 422 -27.19 -34.29 14.61
N GLY A 423 -26.95 -35.53 15.04
CA GLY A 423 -25.92 -35.82 16.04
C GLY A 423 -24.51 -35.48 15.56
N MET A 424 -24.20 -35.72 14.29
CA MET A 424 -22.92 -35.34 13.67
C MET A 424 -22.77 -33.82 13.59
N MET A 425 -23.83 -33.11 13.20
CA MET A 425 -23.88 -31.66 13.17
C MET A 425 -23.68 -31.04 14.55
N PHE A 426 -24.40 -31.51 15.57
CA PHE A 426 -24.26 -31.00 16.94
C PHE A 426 -22.90 -31.34 17.57
N ALA A 427 -22.24 -32.41 17.13
CA ALA A 427 -20.88 -32.71 17.55
C ALA A 427 -19.86 -31.69 17.01
N ALA A 428 -20.20 -30.99 15.92
CA ALA A 428 -19.40 -29.93 15.33
C ALA A 428 -19.84 -28.51 15.74
N TRP A 429 -20.71 -28.39 16.75
CA TRP A 429 -21.22 -27.10 17.23
C TRP A 429 -20.09 -26.23 17.79
N GLY A 430 -19.99 -24.99 17.31
CA GLY A 430 -18.94 -24.08 17.75
C GLY A 430 -18.65 -23.00 16.74
#